data_AF-A0A821HEI1-F1
#
_entry.id   AF-A0A821HEI1-F1
#
_cell.length_a   1.000
_cell.length_b   1.000
_cell.length_c   1.000
_cell.angle_alpha   90.00
_cell.angle_beta   90.00
_cell.angle_gamma   90.00
#
_symmetry.space_group_name_H-M   'P 1'
#
loop_
_entity.id
_entity.type
_entity.pdbx_description
1 polymer ?
#
loop_
_entity_poly.entity_id
_entity_poly.type
_entity_poly.pdbx_seq_one_letter_code
_entity_poly.pdbx_strand_id
1 'polypeptide(L)' 'RKKDIPLPRPKSFDDIMIPDGLKVTHGGGRFLLYDNGSSSKRIIILSSDDDLDCLSNSEHWHSDGTFKVYLT' A
#
# COMPACT_ATOMS: atom_id res chain seq x y z
N ARG A 1 5.11 -11.80 -22.90
CA ARG A 1 4.25 -11.22 -21.84
C ARG A 1 3.61 -12.39 -21.10
N LYS A 2 3.90 -12.61 -19.81
CA LYS A 2 3.11 -13.58 -19.02
C LYS A 2 1.67 -13.06 -18.98
N LYS A 3 0.70 -13.94 -19.23
CA LYS A 3 -0.73 -13.57 -19.10
C LYS A 3 -0.99 -13.41 -17.61
N ASP A 4 -1.40 -12.22 -17.20
CA ASP A 4 -1.82 -11.98 -15.82
C ASP A 4 -3.08 -12.79 -15.56
N ILE A 5 -2.97 -13.80 -14.69
CA ILE A 5 -4.12 -14.56 -14.21
C ILE A 5 -4.91 -13.59 -13.32
N PRO A 6 -6.21 -13.35 -13.58
CA PRO A 6 -6.99 -12.45 -12.74
C PRO A 6 -7.00 -13.00 -11.32
N LEU A 7 -6.47 -12.24 -10.37
CA LEU A 7 -6.56 -12.60 -8.97
C LEU A 7 -8.02 -12.51 -8.54
N PRO A 8 -8.50 -13.47 -7.72
CA PRO A 8 -9.85 -13.39 -7.18
C PRO A 8 -10.00 -12.06 -6.42
N ARG A 9 -11.15 -11.39 -6.61
CA ARG A 9 -11.45 -10.14 -5.90
C ARG A 9 -11.44 -10.43 -4.38
N PRO A 10 -10.63 -9.70 -3.58
CA PRO A 10 -10.63 -9.84 -2.14
C PRO A 10 -12.03 -9.57 -1.59
N LYS A 11 -12.54 -10.44 -0.71
CA LYS A 11 -13.83 -10.25 -0.04
C LYS A 11 -13.67 -9.64 1.35
N SER A 12 -12.45 -9.69 1.89
CA SER A 12 -12.02 -9.12 3.15
C SER A 12 -10.59 -8.59 3.03
N PHE A 13 -10.12 -7.87 4.06
CA PHE A 13 -8.72 -7.44 4.14
C PHE A 13 -7.73 -8.61 4.26
N ASP A 14 -8.18 -9.74 4.82
CA ASP A 14 -7.40 -10.98 4.96
C ASP A 14 -7.10 -11.59 3.58
N ASP A 15 -8.02 -11.42 2.63
CA ASP A 15 -7.88 -11.95 1.27
C ASP A 15 -6.93 -11.12 0.40
N ILE A 16 -6.47 -9.95 0.88
CA ILE A 16 -5.59 -9.08 0.09
C ILE A 16 -4.19 -9.72 0.03
N MET A 17 -3.88 -10.33 -1.10
CA MET A 17 -2.51 -10.70 -1.45
C MET A 17 -1.95 -9.69 -2.46
N ILE A 18 -0.87 -9.00 -2.08
CA ILE A 18 -0.17 -8.06 -2.96
C ILE A 18 0.87 -8.87 -3.76
N PRO A 19 0.73 -9.00 -5.10
CA PRO A 19 1.70 -9.70 -5.94
C PRO A 19 3.04 -8.99 -5.94
N ASP A 20 4.13 -9.73 -6.09
CA ASP A 20 5.49 -9.17 -6.08
C ASP A 20 5.70 -8.08 -7.13
N GLY A 21 5.08 -8.22 -8.31
CA GLY A 21 5.14 -7.20 -9.36
C GLY A 21 4.48 -5.87 -9.00
N LEU A 22 3.59 -5.84 -8.00
CA LEU A 22 2.97 -4.62 -7.49
C LEU A 22 3.69 -4.04 -6.27
N LYS A 23 4.69 -4.74 -5.73
CA LYS A 23 5.50 -4.27 -4.59
C LYS A 23 6.62 -3.32 -5.02
N VAL A 24 6.82 -3.18 -6.34
CA VAL A 24 7.90 -2.41 -6.95
C VAL A 24 7.36 -1.36 -7.93
N THR A 25 8.09 -0.26 -8.09
CA THR A 25 7.82 0.74 -9.13
C THR A 25 8.22 0.19 -10.51
N HIS A 26 7.83 0.89 -11.58
CA HIS A 26 8.29 0.54 -12.94
C HIS A 26 9.82 0.58 -13.10
N GLY A 27 10.52 1.38 -12.28
CA GLY A 27 11.99 1.44 -12.24
C GLY A 27 12.64 0.34 -11.40
N GLY A 28 11.86 -0.55 -10.77
CA GLY A 28 12.37 -1.62 -9.90
C GLY A 28 12.65 -1.18 -8.46
N GLY A 29 12.39 0.09 -8.13
CA GLY A 29 12.44 0.59 -6.76
C GLY A 29 11.31 0.01 -5.90
N ARG A 30 11.42 0.12 -4.58
CA ARG A 30 10.40 -0.36 -3.66
C ARG A 30 9.17 0.55 -3.71
N PHE A 31 7.99 -0.05 -3.66
CA PHE A 31 6.70 0.65 -3.60
C PHE A 31 5.83 0.20 -2.43
N LEU A 32 5.90 -1.09 -2.06
CA LEU A 32 5.34 -1.56 -0.80
C LEU A 32 6.40 -1.39 0.31
N LEU A 33 6.24 -0.35 1.14
CA LEU A 33 7.20 -0.08 2.22
C LEU A 33 6.93 -0.93 3.45
N TYR A 34 5.66 -1.15 3.77
CA TYR A 34 5.25 -1.89 4.95
C TYR A 34 3.91 -2.58 4.74
N ASP A 35 3.82 -3.81 5.25
CA ASP A 35 2.58 -4.56 5.39
C ASP A 35 2.72 -5.43 6.64
N ASN A 36 1.90 -5.18 7.65
CA ASN A 36 1.96 -5.97 8.89
C ASN A 36 1.26 -7.33 8.77
N GLY A 37 0.57 -7.62 7.66
CA GLY A 37 -0.12 -8.88 7.42
C GLY A 37 -1.21 -9.21 8.45
N SER A 38 -1.66 -8.23 9.24
CA SER A 38 -2.66 -8.44 10.29
C SER A 38 -4.06 -8.64 9.69
N SER A 39 -4.85 -9.53 10.27
CA SER A 39 -6.22 -9.76 9.81
C SER A 39 -7.25 -8.73 10.31
N SER A 40 -7.08 -8.26 11.54
CA SER A 40 -8.06 -7.35 12.18
C SER A 40 -7.69 -5.87 12.07
N LYS A 41 -6.40 -5.55 11.94
CA LYS A 41 -5.86 -4.18 11.91
C LYS A 41 -4.70 -4.09 10.93
N ARG A 42 -4.95 -4.50 9.69
CA ARG A 42 -3.92 -4.43 8.64
C ARG A 42 -3.51 -3.00 8.39
N ILE A 43 -2.20 -2.76 8.36
CA ILE A 43 -1.61 -1.49 7.97
C ILE A 43 -0.74 -1.79 6.75
N ILE A 44 -1.05 -1.11 5.64
CA ILE A 44 -0.32 -1.18 4.39
C ILE A 44 0.18 0.24 4.10
N ILE A 45 1.49 0.41 3.93
CA ILE A 45 2.12 1.68 3.55
C ILE A 45 2.69 1.51 2.14
N LEU A 46 2.13 2.28 1.21
CA LEU A 46 2.56 2.36 -0.17
C LEU A 46 3.23 3.71 -0.41
N SER A 47 4.48 3.69 -0.83
CA SER A 47 5.29 4.88 -1.12
C SER A 47 6.65 4.41 -1.68
N SER A 48 7.40 5.30 -2.30
CA SER A 48 8.77 5.06 -2.76
C SER A 48 9.81 5.70 -1.84
N ASP A 49 11.07 5.30 -1.99
CA ASP A 49 12.19 5.93 -1.27
C ASP A 49 12.27 7.44 -1.61
N ASP A 50 12.02 7.82 -2.87
CA ASP A 50 12.00 9.23 -3.30
C ASP A 50 10.89 10.04 -2.60
N ASP A 51 9.71 9.43 -2.39
CA ASP A 51 8.62 10.08 -1.64
C ASP A 51 9.01 10.28 -0.16
N LEU A 52 9.67 9.29 0.45
CA LEU A 52 10.15 9.40 1.83
C LEU A 52 11.24 10.45 1.96
N ASP A 53 12.17 10.52 1.01
CA ASP A 53 13.22 11.53 0.98
C ASP A 53 12.60 12.92 0.84
N CYS A 54 11.64 13.09 -0.05
CA CYS A 54 10.89 14.34 -0.20
C CYS A 54 10.18 14.75 1.10
N LEU A 55 9.45 13.82 1.73
CA LEU A 55 8.80 14.04 3.02
C LEU A 55 9.82 14.40 4.11
N SER A 56 10.92 13.66 4.22
CA SER A 56 11.94 13.87 5.26
C SER A 56 12.60 15.25 5.19
N ASN A 57 12.70 15.82 3.99
CA ASN A 57 13.25 17.15 3.75
C ASN A 57 12.19 18.27 3.75
N SER A 58 10.91 17.93 3.87
CA SER A 58 9.82 18.91 3.86
C SER A 58 9.62 19.52 5.25
N GLU A 59 9.60 20.86 5.33
CA GLU A 59 9.35 21.60 6.58
C GLU A 59 7.92 21.38 7.13
N HIS A 60 6.97 21.16 6.22
CA HIS A 60 5.56 21.00 6.57
C HIS A 60 4.95 19.80 5.87
N TRP A 61 4.20 18.99 6.61
CA TRP A 61 3.43 17.87 6.08
C TRP A 61 1.95 18.17 6.15
N HIS A 62 1.26 17.99 5.02
CA HIS A 62 -0.18 18.13 4.93
C HIS A 62 -0.76 16.78 4.50
N SER A 63 -1.66 16.23 5.30
CA SER A 63 -2.34 14.98 5.00
C SER A 63 -3.84 15.11 5.28
N ASP A 64 -4.66 14.66 4.35
CA ASP A 64 -6.09 14.47 4.53
C ASP A 64 -6.45 12.99 4.43
N GLY A 65 -7.55 12.59 5.05
CA GLY A 65 -7.95 11.19 5.15
C GLY A 65 -9.46 11.00 5.02
N THR A 66 -9.86 9.98 4.26
CA THR A 66 -11.25 9.52 4.26
C THR A 66 -11.45 8.49 5.36
N PHE A 67 -12.11 8.89 6.45
CA PHE A 67 -12.47 7.99 7.53
C PHE A 67 -13.92 7.51 7.35
N LYS A 68 -14.14 6.19 7.37
CA LYS A 68 -15.47 5.63 7.56
C LYS A 68 -15.71 5.45 9.06
N VAL A 69 -16.64 6.22 9.60
CA VAL A 69 -17.17 6.02 10.94
C VAL A 69 -18.35 5.07 10.82
N TYR A 70 -18.30 3.93 11.50
CA TYR A 70 -19.48 3.10 11.72
C TYR A 70 -20.14 3.60 13.00
N LEU A 71 -21.31 4.23 12.88
CA LEU A 71 -22.16 4.50 14.04
C LEU A 71 -22.69 3.15 14.54
N THR A 72 -22.22 2.73 15.71
CA THR A 72 -22.77 1.61 16.49
C THR A 72 -24.05 2.01 17.19
#